data_AF-A0A7C6UHM9-F1
#
_entry.id   AF-A0A7C6UHM9-F1
#
_cell.length_a   1.000
_cell.length_b   1.000
_cell.length_c   1.000
_cell.angle_alpha   90.00
_cell.angle_beta   90.00
_cell.angle_gamma   90.00
#
_symmetry.space_group_name_H-M   'P 1'
#
loop_
_entity.id
_entity.type
_entity.pdbx_description
1 polymer ?
#
loop_
_entity_poly.entity_id
_entity_poly.type
_entity_poly.pdbx_seq_one_letter_code
_entity_poly.pdbx_strand_id
1 'polypeptide(L)'
;WHPDRKERRVAALASNLVSDLSPFSLSVFRGGRYDRGSGLWTPYHPCWDSVVWASNNNIISDLSAHVGKQFASGWQNWITNAIHDYTHDTPFPVWVDYPSPKNVPMFNEMALSCELIETEDTIPGSSKYKLKATLTFEFWYPFPSEDNKRSDRYRVDAPSFGGSYSKDGDKDLWARIIMQGPSGFRQVKLDDAEEGTPEGLDVPAQYNNGKPYLASGATNFVYTLPIVQAPGDTNPLPSGMTLLMQGVSVKNPIHLFFGGDTNHPADRLPSGVGVGEMKLKHGEAPVVQSRAVTDPRLNHDKGQWVDEGTGSIGEMNSWSRTSSKESQAFEAEGSCMYCRNGPMETPAELGFISVGKAWETIDICQPGALDMLAFLVADTNLYYGWQINSNAFYTNGTINPNTRSTNVLMSAFVDLPTHEVPNVSAHVIPANQVDEDLAMFLAQQITETTQAGTIDTAFQAGTDWARIPAMQKNGALARGYGLNNNQRESLIRNTWGLFNPENSMFTVLVIAQTIKEGPHQVGIWGDDDLVTGERRLVALVWRDPFKNGKNLHHEMFVKMVRYLND
;
A
#
# COMPACT_ATOMS: atom_id res chain seq x y z
N TRP A 1 -20.45 64.77 8.53
CA TRP A 1 -19.68 63.66 7.94
C TRP A 1 -19.79 62.49 8.90
N HIS A 2 -20.60 61.48 8.57
CA HIS A 2 -20.81 60.29 9.41
C HIS A 2 -19.85 59.19 8.95
N PRO A 3 -19.20 58.44 9.86
CA PRO A 3 -18.20 57.42 9.52
C PRO A 3 -18.73 56.20 8.73
N ASP A 4 -20.04 56.06 8.55
CA ASP A 4 -20.66 54.88 7.90
C ASP A 4 -20.97 55.06 6.40
N ARG A 5 -20.68 56.23 5.81
CA ARG A 5 -21.01 56.50 4.39
C ARG A 5 -19.90 55.97 3.48
N LYS A 6 -20.08 54.76 2.94
CA LYS A 6 -19.21 54.19 1.90
C LYS A 6 -19.80 54.47 0.52
N GLU A 7 -19.22 55.41 -0.22
CA GLU A 7 -19.55 55.66 -1.62
C GLU A 7 -18.67 54.76 -2.52
N ARG A 8 -19.27 53.77 -3.18
CA ARG A 8 -18.57 52.82 -4.09
C ARG A 8 -19.44 52.51 -5.32
N ARG A 9 -18.81 52.22 -6.46
CA ARG A 9 -19.44 51.96 -7.78
C ARG A 9 -19.56 50.47 -8.14
N VAL A 10 -19.38 49.57 -7.19
CA VAL A 10 -19.38 48.11 -7.45
C VAL A 10 -20.39 47.43 -6.53
N ALA A 11 -21.27 46.60 -7.08
CA ALA A 11 -22.22 45.77 -6.33
C ALA A 11 -21.46 44.76 -5.46
N ALA A 12 -21.92 44.53 -4.23
CA ALA A 12 -21.18 43.67 -3.30
C ALA A 12 -21.45 42.15 -3.46
N LEU A 13 -22.61 41.75 -4.00
CA LEU A 13 -23.02 40.35 -4.24
C LEU A 13 -24.00 40.27 -5.42
N ALA A 14 -24.00 39.16 -6.16
CA ALA A 14 -24.93 38.92 -7.27
C ALA A 14 -26.14 38.09 -6.80
N SER A 15 -27.32 38.70 -6.77
CA SER A 15 -28.54 38.15 -6.15
C SER A 15 -29.09 36.85 -6.78
N ASN A 16 -28.54 36.43 -7.91
CA ASN A 16 -28.93 35.23 -8.65
C ASN A 16 -27.94 34.05 -8.50
N LEU A 17 -26.84 34.23 -7.76
CA LEU A 17 -25.82 33.20 -7.60
C LEU A 17 -25.83 32.62 -6.19
N VAL A 18 -26.18 31.33 -6.09
CA VAL A 18 -26.08 30.52 -4.85
C VAL A 18 -24.63 30.37 -4.36
N SER A 19 -23.65 30.84 -5.16
CA SER A 19 -22.21 30.77 -4.88
C SER A 19 -21.72 31.69 -3.76
N ASP A 20 -22.53 32.66 -3.32
CA ASP A 20 -22.16 33.62 -2.26
C ASP A 20 -22.40 33.08 -0.84
N LEU A 21 -22.61 31.76 -0.72
CA LEU A 21 -22.85 31.02 0.52
C LEU A 21 -21.64 30.17 0.86
N SER A 22 -21.01 30.42 2.03
CA SER A 22 -19.90 29.60 2.53
C SER A 22 -20.44 28.49 3.44
N PRO A 23 -20.45 27.20 3.04
CA PRO A 23 -20.92 26.14 3.91
C PRO A 23 -19.93 25.86 5.04
N PHE A 24 -20.43 25.91 6.28
CA PHE A 24 -19.74 25.43 7.48
C PHE A 24 -20.74 24.60 8.27
N SER A 25 -20.32 23.44 8.77
CA SER A 25 -21.23 22.54 9.45
C SER A 25 -20.64 21.73 10.56
N LEU A 26 -21.49 21.44 11.54
CA LEU A 26 -21.24 20.57 12.69
C LEU A 26 -21.82 19.15 12.45
N SER A 27 -22.19 18.80 11.21
CA SER A 27 -22.81 17.51 10.89
C SER A 27 -21.86 16.33 11.12
N VAL A 28 -22.45 15.21 11.53
CA VAL A 28 -21.82 14.09 12.26
C VAL A 28 -21.71 12.82 11.42
N PHE A 29 -22.53 12.68 10.38
CA PHE A 29 -22.65 11.43 9.65
C PHE A 29 -21.57 11.32 8.57
N ARG A 30 -20.76 10.25 8.64
CA ARG A 30 -19.51 10.08 7.88
C ARG A 30 -19.42 8.72 7.14
N GLY A 31 -20.52 8.00 6.92
CA GLY A 31 -20.46 6.72 6.19
C GLY A 31 -21.80 6.23 5.65
N GLY A 32 -21.78 5.60 4.47
CA GLY A 32 -22.95 5.06 3.77
C GLY A 32 -23.38 5.92 2.59
N ARG A 33 -23.86 5.29 1.51
CA ARG A 33 -24.60 5.96 0.43
C ARG A 33 -26.08 5.82 0.65
N TYR A 34 -26.82 6.90 0.39
CA TYR A 34 -28.26 6.82 0.33
C TYR A 34 -28.70 6.18 -0.98
N ASP A 35 -29.30 5.00 -0.91
CA ASP A 35 -29.93 4.37 -2.08
C ASP A 35 -31.36 4.89 -2.22
N ARG A 36 -31.62 5.57 -3.35
CA ARG A 36 -32.93 6.15 -3.65
C ARG A 36 -33.97 5.10 -4.03
N GLY A 37 -33.56 3.95 -4.56
CA GLY A 37 -34.47 2.88 -4.93
C GLY A 37 -35.12 2.26 -3.70
N SER A 38 -34.35 2.10 -2.62
CA SER A 38 -34.82 1.58 -1.34
C SER A 38 -35.26 2.66 -0.34
N GLY A 39 -34.81 3.91 -0.51
CA GLY A 39 -35.05 4.99 0.45
C GLY A 39 -34.28 4.80 1.76
N LEU A 40 -33.23 3.99 1.74
CA LEU A 40 -32.44 3.62 2.92
C LEU A 40 -30.97 4.00 2.72
N TRP A 41 -30.30 4.27 3.85
CA TRP A 41 -28.85 4.31 3.89
C TRP A 41 -28.32 2.90 3.75
N THR A 42 -27.31 2.70 2.90
CA THR A 42 -26.54 1.46 2.91
C THR A 42 -25.91 1.27 4.29
N PRO A 43 -25.91 0.05 4.82
CA PRO A 43 -25.15 -0.30 6.02
C PRO A 43 -23.68 0.13 5.88
N TYR A 44 -23.07 0.56 6.98
CA TYR A 44 -21.68 0.95 7.04
C TYR A 44 -20.84 -0.09 7.80
N HIS A 45 -19.54 -0.15 7.50
CA HIS A 45 -18.62 -1.14 8.05
C HIS A 45 -17.41 -0.45 8.69
N PRO A 46 -17.10 -0.69 9.98
CA PRO A 46 -15.88 -0.17 10.59
C PRO A 46 -14.65 -0.85 9.98
N CYS A 47 -13.64 -0.07 9.58
CA CYS A 47 -12.43 -0.60 8.94
C CYS A 47 -11.37 -1.11 9.94
N TRP A 48 -11.45 -0.71 11.22
CA TRP A 48 -10.49 -1.12 12.26
C TRP A 48 -10.86 -2.45 12.96
N ASP A 49 -12.09 -2.94 12.79
CA ASP A 49 -12.57 -4.12 13.51
C ASP A 49 -12.42 -5.36 12.62
N SER A 50 -11.42 -6.17 12.92
CA SER A 50 -11.14 -7.41 12.21
C SER A 50 -12.30 -8.42 12.24
N VAL A 51 -13.17 -8.36 13.24
CA VAL A 51 -14.38 -9.20 13.32
C VAL A 51 -15.36 -8.81 12.23
N VAL A 52 -15.44 -7.53 11.85
CA VAL A 52 -16.26 -7.08 10.71
C VAL A 52 -15.74 -7.65 9.39
N TRP A 53 -14.43 -7.89 9.29
CA TRP A 53 -13.81 -8.52 8.13
C TRP A 53 -13.89 -10.05 8.13
N ALA A 54 -13.98 -10.69 9.30
CA ALA A 54 -13.95 -12.15 9.46
C ALA A 54 -15.32 -12.84 9.61
N SER A 55 -16.35 -12.14 10.10
CA SER A 55 -17.64 -12.76 10.48
C SER A 55 -18.74 -12.48 9.47
N ASN A 56 -19.00 -13.40 8.53
CA ASN A 56 -20.23 -13.52 7.71
C ASN A 56 -20.81 -12.23 7.06
N ASN A 57 -20.03 -11.16 6.95
CA ASN A 57 -20.47 -9.86 6.48
C ASN A 57 -20.09 -9.64 5.02
N ASN A 58 -20.91 -8.84 4.33
CA ASN A 58 -20.88 -8.54 2.90
C ASN A 58 -19.54 -8.01 2.37
N ILE A 59 -18.50 -7.79 3.18
CA ILE A 59 -17.30 -7.09 2.75
C ILE A 59 -16.47 -7.83 1.68
N ILE A 60 -16.45 -9.17 1.66
CA ILE A 60 -15.86 -9.93 0.53
C ILE A 60 -16.72 -9.74 -0.73
N SER A 61 -18.04 -9.72 -0.58
CA SER A 61 -18.97 -9.41 -1.68
C SER A 61 -18.78 -7.98 -2.18
N ASP A 62 -18.58 -7.02 -1.29
CA ASP A 62 -18.36 -5.61 -1.61
C ASP A 62 -16.99 -5.41 -2.28
N LEU A 63 -15.93 -6.02 -1.75
CA LEU A 63 -14.62 -6.12 -2.42
C LEU A 63 -14.80 -6.69 -3.82
N SER A 64 -15.53 -7.80 -3.96
CA SER A 64 -15.78 -8.43 -5.25
C SER A 64 -16.57 -7.53 -6.21
N ALA A 65 -17.53 -6.77 -5.72
CA ALA A 65 -18.38 -5.89 -6.51
C ALA A 65 -17.64 -4.62 -6.97
N HIS A 66 -16.78 -4.08 -6.11
CA HIS A 66 -16.18 -2.75 -6.29
C HIS A 66 -14.74 -2.78 -6.81
N VAL A 67 -13.92 -3.71 -6.33
CA VAL A 67 -12.48 -3.79 -6.64
C VAL A 67 -12.01 -5.17 -7.10
N GLY A 68 -12.90 -6.18 -7.12
CA GLY A 68 -12.58 -7.58 -7.40
C GLY A 68 -11.90 -7.82 -8.76
N LYS A 69 -12.12 -6.94 -9.74
CA LYS A 69 -11.47 -7.02 -11.06
C LYS A 69 -9.98 -6.64 -11.04
N GLN A 70 -9.53 -5.96 -9.99
CA GLN A 70 -8.12 -5.59 -9.82
C GLN A 70 -7.29 -6.80 -9.37
N PHE A 71 -7.90 -7.74 -8.64
CA PHE A 71 -7.23 -8.91 -8.07
C PHE A 71 -6.82 -10.00 -9.06
N ALA A 72 -5.76 -10.73 -8.71
CA ALA A 72 -5.41 -12.01 -9.32
C ALA A 72 -6.46 -13.08 -9.01
N SER A 73 -6.51 -14.14 -9.83
CA SER A 73 -7.44 -15.26 -9.62
C SER A 73 -7.24 -15.94 -8.27
N GLY A 74 -8.33 -16.28 -7.57
CA GLY A 74 -8.29 -16.99 -6.29
C GLY A 74 -8.07 -16.09 -5.06
N TRP A 75 -8.11 -14.76 -5.23
CA TRP A 75 -7.90 -13.79 -4.15
C TRP A 75 -8.83 -13.94 -2.94
N GLN A 76 -10.04 -14.43 -3.17
CA GLN A 76 -11.03 -14.64 -2.11
C GLN A 76 -10.55 -15.64 -1.04
N ASN A 77 -9.59 -16.51 -1.37
CA ASN A 77 -9.05 -17.50 -0.43
C ASN A 77 -8.12 -16.90 0.62
N TRP A 78 -7.54 -15.73 0.36
CA TRP A 78 -6.49 -15.15 1.22
C TRP A 78 -6.77 -13.72 1.69
N ILE A 79 -7.66 -12.99 1.03
CA ILE A 79 -7.89 -11.56 1.33
C ILE A 79 -8.31 -11.30 2.78
N THR A 80 -9.12 -12.19 3.37
CA THR A 80 -9.51 -12.09 4.78
C THR A 80 -8.29 -12.19 5.70
N ASN A 81 -7.34 -13.07 5.38
CA ASN A 81 -6.10 -13.18 6.14
C ASN A 81 -5.21 -11.95 5.95
N ALA A 82 -5.09 -11.42 4.72
CA ALA A 82 -4.34 -10.20 4.45
C ALA A 82 -4.90 -8.99 5.20
N ILE A 83 -6.23 -8.84 5.24
CA ILE A 83 -6.88 -7.74 5.98
C ILE A 83 -6.79 -7.96 7.49
N HIS A 84 -6.96 -9.19 7.96
CA HIS A 84 -6.71 -9.55 9.34
C HIS A 84 -5.29 -9.18 9.75
N ASP A 85 -4.30 -9.54 8.95
CA ASP A 85 -2.90 -9.20 9.18
C ASP A 85 -2.67 -7.70 9.22
N TYR A 86 -3.26 -6.97 8.28
CA TYR A 86 -3.15 -5.52 8.24
C TYR A 86 -3.70 -4.88 9.51
N THR A 87 -4.81 -5.39 10.06
CA THR A 87 -5.56 -4.77 11.17
C THR A 87 -5.11 -5.21 12.56
N HIS A 88 -4.45 -6.35 12.68
CA HIS A 88 -4.02 -6.88 13.98
C HIS A 88 -2.61 -6.42 14.37
N ASP A 89 -2.35 -6.41 15.67
CA ASP A 89 -1.09 -6.02 16.29
C ASP A 89 -0.09 -7.18 16.45
N THR A 90 -0.43 -8.39 16.00
CA THR A 90 0.50 -9.52 16.00
C THR A 90 1.73 -9.22 15.11
N PRO A 91 2.95 -9.59 15.55
CA PRO A 91 4.19 -9.28 14.82
C PRO A 91 4.53 -10.29 13.71
N PHE A 92 3.61 -11.22 13.41
CA PHE A 92 3.73 -12.25 12.38
C PHE A 92 2.36 -12.46 11.70
N PRO A 93 2.35 -12.96 10.46
CA PRO A 93 1.11 -13.16 9.70
C PRO A 93 0.34 -14.38 10.19
N VAL A 94 -0.97 -14.46 9.86
CA VAL A 94 -1.78 -15.65 10.16
C VAL A 94 -1.20 -16.89 9.47
N TRP A 95 -0.83 -16.76 8.19
CA TRP A 95 -0.09 -17.77 7.43
C TRP A 95 0.91 -17.11 6.47
N VAL A 96 1.77 -17.93 5.87
CA VAL A 96 2.86 -17.48 4.98
C VAL A 96 2.64 -17.89 3.52
N ASP A 97 1.42 -18.22 3.13
CA ASP A 97 1.05 -18.71 1.80
C ASP A 97 0.22 -17.73 0.96
N TYR A 98 0.29 -16.44 1.29
CA TYR A 98 -0.40 -15.35 0.61
C TYR A 98 0.37 -14.01 0.75
N PRO A 99 0.03 -12.96 -0.02
CA PRO A 99 0.71 -11.66 0.10
C PRO A 99 0.27 -10.90 1.36
N SER A 100 0.85 -11.26 2.50
CA SER A 100 0.56 -10.63 3.79
C SER A 100 1.13 -9.20 3.87
N PRO A 101 0.38 -8.23 4.45
CA PRO A 101 0.87 -6.91 4.78
C PRO A 101 1.44 -6.74 6.18
N LYS A 102 1.80 -7.84 6.85
CA LYS A 102 2.57 -7.76 8.09
C LYS A 102 3.93 -7.12 7.87
N ASN A 103 4.35 -6.31 8.84
CA ASN A 103 5.64 -5.66 8.79
C ASN A 103 6.75 -6.61 9.26
N VAL A 104 7.18 -7.49 8.34
CA VAL A 104 8.22 -8.50 8.56
C VAL A 104 9.28 -8.40 7.45
N PRO A 105 10.53 -8.84 7.69
CA PRO A 105 11.46 -9.11 6.61
C PRO A 105 10.90 -10.19 5.69
N MET A 106 11.11 -10.03 4.38
CA MET A 106 10.66 -10.95 3.34
C MET A 106 11.87 -11.49 2.56
N PHE A 107 11.89 -12.77 2.22
CA PHE A 107 12.89 -13.32 1.30
C PHE A 107 12.85 -12.59 -0.05
N ASN A 108 13.99 -12.11 -0.52
CA ASN A 108 14.14 -11.40 -1.80
C ASN A 108 14.99 -12.18 -2.82
N GLU A 109 16.12 -12.74 -2.38
CA GLU A 109 17.05 -13.45 -3.26
C GLU A 109 17.68 -14.66 -2.53
N MET A 110 17.92 -15.74 -3.27
CA MET A 110 18.66 -16.91 -2.83
C MET A 110 19.82 -17.15 -3.79
N ALA A 111 21.05 -17.03 -3.29
CA ALA A 111 22.26 -17.33 -4.04
C ALA A 111 22.98 -18.55 -3.47
N LEU A 112 23.43 -19.44 -4.37
CA LEU A 112 24.24 -20.60 -4.03
C LEU A 112 25.59 -20.51 -4.76
N SER A 113 26.66 -20.45 -3.99
CA SER A 113 28.04 -20.53 -4.48
C SER A 113 28.62 -21.89 -4.14
N CYS A 114 29.14 -22.61 -5.14
CA CYS A 114 29.70 -23.94 -4.95
C CYS A 114 31.13 -24.05 -5.45
N GLU A 115 31.97 -24.74 -4.69
CA GLU A 115 33.37 -25.03 -4.97
C GLU A 115 33.64 -26.53 -4.74
N LEU A 116 34.43 -27.14 -5.63
CA LEU A 116 34.91 -28.52 -5.45
C LEU A 116 36.29 -28.50 -4.81
N ILE A 117 36.39 -29.11 -3.63
CA ILE A 117 37.66 -29.33 -2.94
C ILE A 117 38.11 -30.76 -3.24
N GLU A 118 39.36 -30.90 -3.67
CA GLU A 118 40.01 -32.20 -3.88
C GLU A 118 41.22 -32.31 -2.92
N THR A 119 41.36 -33.46 -2.30
CA THR A 119 42.51 -33.81 -1.46
C THR A 119 43.00 -35.20 -1.82
N GLU A 120 44.32 -35.42 -1.85
CA GLU A 120 44.90 -36.73 -2.14
C GLU A 120 44.36 -37.80 -1.18
N ASP A 121 44.00 -38.97 -1.73
CA ASP A 121 43.65 -40.14 -0.92
C ASP A 121 44.88 -41.02 -0.67
N THR A 122 44.78 -41.93 0.30
CA THR A 122 45.83 -42.90 0.64
C THR A 122 46.15 -43.86 -0.50
N ILE A 123 45.26 -44.01 -1.48
CA ILE A 123 45.46 -44.85 -2.67
C ILE A 123 46.03 -43.96 -3.81
N PRO A 124 47.22 -44.27 -4.35
CA PRO A 124 47.83 -43.48 -5.42
C PRO A 124 46.92 -43.31 -6.63
N GLY A 125 46.79 -42.08 -7.13
CA GLY A 125 45.95 -41.73 -8.28
C GLY A 125 44.45 -41.61 -7.98
N SER A 126 44.08 -41.62 -6.70
CA SER A 126 42.71 -41.36 -6.23
C SER A 126 42.68 -40.20 -5.24
N SER A 127 41.51 -39.58 -5.12
CA SER A 127 41.31 -38.39 -4.31
C SER A 127 40.01 -38.47 -3.51
N LYS A 128 39.99 -37.80 -2.37
CA LYS A 128 38.76 -37.47 -1.64
C LYS A 128 38.26 -36.11 -2.11
N TYR A 129 36.95 -36.02 -2.23
CA TYR A 129 36.28 -34.82 -2.70
C TYR A 129 35.35 -34.28 -1.62
N LYS A 130 35.25 -32.95 -1.54
CA LYS A 130 34.24 -32.25 -0.74
C LYS A 130 33.58 -31.18 -1.58
N LEU A 131 32.28 -31.01 -1.40
CA LEU A 131 31.55 -29.86 -1.90
C LEU A 131 31.55 -28.79 -0.81
N LYS A 132 32.11 -27.63 -1.12
CA LYS A 132 31.89 -26.43 -0.30
C LYS A 132 30.77 -25.63 -0.92
N ALA A 133 29.67 -25.48 -0.21
CA ALA A 133 28.48 -24.77 -0.65
C ALA A 133 28.19 -23.60 0.29
N THR A 134 28.18 -22.38 -0.24
CA THR A 134 27.79 -21.17 0.49
C THR A 134 26.42 -20.73 0.01
N LEU A 135 25.43 -20.84 0.89
CA LEU A 135 24.06 -20.41 0.66
C LEU A 135 23.83 -19.05 1.31
N THR A 136 23.42 -18.08 0.51
CA THR A 136 23.13 -16.71 0.94
C THR A 136 21.66 -16.42 0.69
N PHE A 137 20.98 -15.91 1.71
CA PHE A 137 19.66 -15.33 1.58
C PHE A 137 19.75 -13.82 1.72
N GLU A 138 19.04 -13.13 0.84
CA GLU A 138 18.79 -11.71 0.93
C GLU A 138 17.35 -11.46 1.33
N PHE A 139 17.15 -10.44 2.15
CA PHE A 139 15.86 -10.04 2.67
C PHE A 139 15.53 -8.63 2.25
N TRP A 140 14.24 -8.33 2.15
CA TRP A 140 13.74 -6.99 1.97
C TRP A 140 12.82 -6.65 3.14
N TYR A 141 12.92 -5.42 3.66
CA TYR A 141 12.05 -4.95 4.74
C TYR A 141 11.28 -3.74 4.25
N PRO A 142 9.94 -3.74 4.38
CA PRO A 142 9.10 -2.66 3.89
C PRO A 142 9.30 -1.36 4.68
N PHE A 143 8.50 -0.34 4.33
CA PHE A 143 8.59 1.00 4.90
C PHE A 143 8.58 1.01 6.44
N PRO A 144 9.39 1.88 7.07
CA PRO A 144 9.51 1.94 8.53
C PRO A 144 8.31 2.66 9.12
N SER A 145 7.37 1.93 9.72
CA SER A 145 6.22 2.52 10.40
C SER A 145 6.50 2.74 11.89
N GLU A 146 6.19 3.94 12.40
CA GLU A 146 6.36 4.34 13.82
C GLU A 146 5.47 3.52 14.78
N ASP A 147 4.39 2.93 14.27
CA ASP A 147 3.48 2.07 15.04
C ASP A 147 4.15 0.75 15.47
N ASN A 148 5.23 0.38 14.79
CA ASN A 148 5.97 -0.81 15.17
C ASN A 148 6.86 -0.47 16.36
N LYS A 149 6.43 -0.91 17.55
CA LYS A 149 7.39 -1.28 18.58
C LYS A 149 8.32 -2.29 17.93
N ARG A 150 9.53 -1.85 17.60
CA ARG A 150 10.59 -2.58 16.86
C ARG A 150 10.48 -4.08 17.19
N SER A 151 10.01 -4.87 16.23
CA SER A 151 9.97 -6.32 16.37
C SER A 151 11.42 -6.81 16.29
N ASP A 152 11.98 -7.21 17.42
CA ASP A 152 13.41 -6.98 17.69
C ASP A 152 14.41 -7.98 17.09
N ARG A 153 13.98 -9.09 16.44
CA ARG A 153 14.83 -9.99 15.62
C ARG A 153 14.01 -11.10 14.95
N TYR A 154 14.37 -11.41 13.71
CA TYR A 154 13.89 -12.59 12.98
C TYR A 154 15.06 -13.55 12.77
N ARG A 155 14.77 -14.83 12.51
CA ARG A 155 15.80 -15.85 12.30
C ARG A 155 15.41 -16.81 11.18
N VAL A 156 16.38 -17.17 10.36
CA VAL A 156 16.30 -18.33 9.46
C VAL A 156 17.19 -19.41 10.02
N ASP A 157 16.65 -20.60 10.26
CA ASP A 157 17.46 -21.75 10.68
C ASP A 157 18.20 -22.36 9.49
N ALA A 158 19.33 -23.01 9.76
CA ALA A 158 20.13 -23.66 8.72
C ALA A 158 19.33 -24.76 8.01
N PRO A 159 19.03 -24.61 6.71
CA PRO A 159 18.38 -25.69 5.96
C PRO A 159 19.35 -26.87 5.81
N SER A 160 18.86 -28.08 6.01
CA SER A 160 19.68 -29.25 5.77
C SER A 160 20.02 -29.38 4.27
N PHE A 161 21.30 -29.62 3.95
CA PHE A 161 21.78 -29.74 2.57
C PHE A 161 22.18 -31.19 2.29
N GLY A 162 21.59 -31.77 1.25
CA GLY A 162 21.95 -33.11 0.75
C GLY A 162 22.11 -33.17 -0.75
N GLY A 163 22.55 -34.32 -1.24
CA GLY A 163 22.60 -34.57 -2.67
C GLY A 163 23.05 -35.97 -3.02
N SER A 164 22.59 -36.48 -4.17
CA SER A 164 23.08 -37.74 -4.73
C SER A 164 22.77 -37.86 -6.22
N TYR A 165 23.09 -39.00 -6.81
CA TYR A 165 22.66 -39.35 -8.18
C TYR A 165 21.12 -39.44 -8.34
N SER A 166 20.38 -39.62 -7.24
CA SER A 166 18.92 -39.61 -7.21
C SER A 166 18.35 -38.21 -7.42
N LYS A 167 17.17 -38.13 -8.03
CA LYS A 167 16.44 -36.86 -8.25
C LYS A 167 15.86 -36.27 -6.96
N ASP A 168 15.62 -37.10 -5.96
CA ASP A 168 14.97 -36.73 -4.70
C ASP A 168 15.70 -37.33 -3.51
N GLY A 169 15.51 -36.68 -2.35
CA GLY A 169 16.06 -37.05 -1.05
C GLY A 169 15.31 -36.38 0.09
N ASP A 170 15.82 -36.53 1.30
CA ASP A 170 15.16 -36.22 2.58
C ASP A 170 15.61 -34.90 3.22
N LYS A 171 16.60 -34.22 2.64
CA LYS A 171 17.12 -32.93 3.12
C LYS A 171 16.32 -31.75 2.51
N ASP A 172 16.34 -30.60 3.18
CA ASP A 172 15.60 -29.39 2.78
C ASP A 172 16.07 -28.83 1.44
N LEU A 173 17.38 -28.88 1.18
CA LEU A 173 18.00 -28.62 -0.10
C LEU A 173 18.55 -29.92 -0.67
N TRP A 174 18.22 -30.21 -1.93
CA TRP A 174 18.68 -31.42 -2.60
C TRP A 174 19.35 -31.12 -3.93
N ALA A 175 20.61 -31.52 -4.05
CA ALA A 175 21.40 -31.44 -5.27
C ALA A 175 21.44 -32.80 -5.99
N ARG A 176 21.14 -32.81 -7.29
CA ARG A 176 21.39 -34.01 -8.11
C ARG A 176 22.82 -33.98 -8.65
N ILE A 177 23.65 -34.92 -8.22
CA ILE A 177 25.10 -34.88 -8.47
C ILE A 177 25.68 -36.17 -9.05
N ILE A 178 26.70 -36.02 -9.89
CA ILE A 178 27.49 -37.10 -10.48
C ILE A 178 28.94 -36.62 -10.63
N MET A 179 29.94 -37.50 -10.39
CA MET A 179 31.34 -37.19 -10.72
C MET A 179 31.66 -37.63 -12.15
N GLN A 180 32.31 -36.77 -12.93
CA GLN A 180 32.77 -37.03 -14.29
C GLN A 180 34.29 -37.05 -14.33
N GLY A 181 34.87 -38.17 -14.78
CA GLY A 181 36.31 -38.31 -15.00
C GLY A 181 36.63 -38.80 -16.41
N PRO A 182 37.93 -38.97 -16.73
CA PRO A 182 38.38 -39.47 -18.04
C PRO A 182 37.81 -40.86 -18.40
N SER A 183 37.51 -41.68 -17.38
CA SER A 183 36.97 -43.04 -17.50
C SER A 183 35.44 -43.12 -17.41
N GLY A 184 34.75 -41.98 -17.52
CA GLY A 184 33.28 -41.88 -17.52
C GLY A 184 32.71 -41.30 -16.23
N PHE A 185 31.44 -41.62 -15.95
CA PHE A 185 30.70 -41.09 -14.81
C PHE A 185 30.78 -42.02 -13.59
N ARG A 186 30.67 -41.45 -12.39
CA ARG A 186 30.54 -42.17 -11.12
C ARG A 186 29.36 -41.60 -10.32
N GLN A 187 28.51 -42.50 -9.86
CA GLN A 187 27.41 -42.15 -8.96
C GLN A 187 27.96 -41.89 -7.56
N VAL A 188 27.60 -40.75 -6.99
CA VAL A 188 28.05 -40.32 -5.67
C VAL A 188 26.88 -39.78 -4.87
N LYS A 189 27.12 -39.57 -3.57
CA LYS A 189 26.24 -38.85 -2.67
C LYS A 189 27.05 -37.89 -1.79
N LEU A 190 26.38 -36.88 -1.27
CA LEU A 190 26.88 -36.04 -0.20
C LEU A 190 26.61 -36.76 1.13
N ASP A 191 27.64 -36.82 1.97
CA ASP A 191 27.49 -37.22 3.37
C ASP A 191 27.08 -36.02 4.23
N ASP A 192 26.86 -36.24 5.52
CA ASP A 192 26.52 -35.15 6.44
C ASP A 192 27.60 -34.06 6.46
N ALA A 193 27.16 -32.80 6.63
CA ALA A 193 28.05 -31.65 6.64
C ALA A 193 29.03 -31.73 7.82
N GLU A 194 30.28 -31.35 7.57
CA GLU A 194 31.27 -31.15 8.64
C GLU A 194 30.83 -30.01 9.58
N GLU A 195 31.29 -30.05 10.83
CA GLU A 195 31.00 -28.99 11.80
C GLU A 195 31.48 -27.63 11.29
N GLY A 196 30.69 -26.58 11.53
CA GLY A 196 31.05 -25.20 11.20
C GLY A 196 30.00 -24.41 10.41
N THR A 197 28.92 -25.06 9.95
CA THR A 197 27.75 -24.35 9.43
C THR A 197 27.06 -23.58 10.57
N PRO A 198 26.79 -22.26 10.42
CA PRO A 198 26.01 -21.53 11.41
C PRO A 198 24.63 -22.18 11.60
N GLU A 199 24.15 -22.30 12.85
CA GLU A 199 22.84 -22.91 13.14
C GLU A 199 21.66 -22.08 12.61
N GLY A 200 21.87 -20.78 12.36
CA GLY A 200 20.87 -19.87 11.84
C GLY A 200 21.47 -18.50 11.53
N LEU A 201 20.70 -17.67 10.82
CA LEU A 201 21.03 -16.30 10.47
C LEU A 201 20.05 -15.35 11.16
N ASP A 202 20.59 -14.32 11.83
CA ASP A 202 19.78 -13.29 12.49
C ASP A 202 19.42 -12.19 11.48
N VAL A 203 18.13 -12.05 11.19
CA VAL A 203 17.59 -11.10 10.22
C VAL A 203 16.99 -9.89 10.95
N PRO A 204 17.61 -8.70 10.85
CA PRO A 204 17.09 -7.51 11.50
C PRO A 204 15.86 -6.97 10.75
N ALA A 205 14.82 -6.55 11.46
CA ALA A 205 13.75 -5.73 10.89
C ALA A 205 14.24 -4.30 10.67
N GLN A 206 14.99 -4.09 9.58
CA GLN A 206 15.64 -2.82 9.29
C GLN A 206 15.26 -2.32 7.90
N TYR A 207 14.64 -1.15 7.86
CA TYR A 207 14.48 -0.41 6.62
C TYR A 207 15.85 0.04 6.09
N ASN A 208 16.15 -0.34 4.85
CA ASN A 208 17.42 -0.05 4.19
C ASN A 208 17.21 0.86 2.97
N ASN A 209 16.50 1.99 3.15
CA ASN A 209 16.20 2.95 2.08
C ASN A 209 15.55 2.30 0.85
N GLY A 210 14.66 1.33 1.08
CA GLY A 210 13.98 0.56 0.04
C GLY A 210 14.83 -0.53 -0.62
N LYS A 211 16.11 -0.67 -0.28
CA LYS A 211 16.99 -1.71 -0.82
C LYS A 211 16.92 -3.02 -0.01
N PRO A 212 17.13 -4.17 -0.65
CA PRO A 212 17.38 -5.43 0.04
C PRO A 212 18.66 -5.39 0.91
N TYR A 213 18.79 -6.35 1.84
CA TYR A 213 19.92 -6.47 2.76
C TYR A 213 20.15 -7.93 3.20
N LEU A 214 21.33 -8.17 3.77
CA LEU A 214 21.73 -9.47 4.31
C LEU A 214 21.48 -9.55 5.83
N ALA A 215 21.42 -10.78 6.34
CA ALA A 215 21.41 -11.03 7.78
C ALA A 215 22.61 -10.37 8.50
N SER A 216 22.45 -10.15 9.81
CA SER A 216 23.47 -9.55 10.67
C SER A 216 24.39 -10.59 11.31
N GLY A 217 25.69 -10.28 11.43
CA GLY A 217 26.67 -11.23 11.93
C GLY A 217 27.07 -12.26 10.87
N ALA A 218 26.55 -13.49 10.96
CA ALA A 218 26.66 -14.46 9.88
C ALA A 218 25.71 -14.06 8.75
N THR A 219 26.23 -13.94 7.52
CA THR A 219 25.44 -13.52 6.34
C THR A 219 25.06 -14.68 5.42
N ASN A 220 25.57 -15.88 5.69
CA ASN A 220 25.41 -17.06 4.85
C ASN A 220 25.59 -18.34 5.66
N PHE A 221 25.06 -19.44 5.10
CA PHE A 221 25.33 -20.79 5.56
C PHE A 221 26.44 -21.42 4.72
N VAL A 222 27.51 -21.87 5.36
CA VAL A 222 28.63 -22.55 4.68
C VAL A 222 28.61 -24.03 5.03
N TYR A 223 28.35 -24.86 4.04
CA TYR A 223 28.37 -26.33 4.15
C TYR A 223 29.68 -26.85 3.56
N THR A 224 30.35 -27.75 4.28
CA THR A 224 31.43 -28.57 3.72
C THR A 224 30.98 -30.02 3.78
N LEU A 225 30.59 -30.56 2.62
CA LEU A 225 29.93 -31.86 2.48
C LEU A 225 30.89 -32.85 1.83
N PRO A 226 31.31 -33.92 2.52
CA PRO A 226 32.09 -34.98 1.91
C PRO A 226 31.33 -35.64 0.76
N ILE A 227 32.02 -35.87 -0.37
CA ILE A 227 31.47 -36.62 -1.50
C ILE A 227 31.93 -38.06 -1.38
N VAL A 228 30.98 -38.96 -1.19
CA VAL A 228 31.23 -40.39 -1.01
C VAL A 228 30.56 -41.20 -2.12
N GLN A 229 31.06 -42.41 -2.32
CA GLN A 229 30.52 -43.33 -3.32
C GLN A 229 29.06 -43.70 -3.01
N ALA A 230 28.31 -44.03 -4.06
CA ALA A 230 26.97 -44.58 -3.90
C ALA A 230 27.00 -45.90 -3.07
N PRO A 231 25.92 -46.22 -2.33
CA PRO A 231 25.86 -47.46 -1.56
C PRO A 231 26.20 -48.69 -2.41
N GLY A 232 27.20 -49.46 -1.98
CA GLY A 232 27.66 -50.67 -2.68
C GLY A 232 28.81 -50.46 -3.67
N ASP A 233 29.20 -49.21 -3.99
CA ASP A 233 30.44 -48.93 -4.74
C ASP A 233 31.58 -48.64 -3.77
N THR A 234 32.61 -49.48 -3.79
CA THR A 234 33.79 -49.34 -2.93
C THR A 234 35.02 -48.85 -3.70
N ASN A 235 34.87 -48.54 -4.99
CA ASN A 235 36.01 -48.10 -5.79
C ASN A 235 36.43 -46.68 -5.42
N PRO A 236 37.74 -46.40 -5.28
CA PRO A 236 38.24 -45.05 -5.04
C PRO A 236 37.85 -44.12 -6.19
N LEU A 237 37.56 -42.85 -5.88
CA LEU A 237 37.32 -41.84 -6.91
C LEU A 237 38.67 -41.41 -7.52
N PRO A 238 38.88 -41.51 -8.84
CA PRO A 238 40.09 -41.04 -9.49
C PRO A 238 40.36 -39.55 -9.22
N SER A 239 41.63 -39.14 -9.23
CA SER A 239 42.00 -37.72 -9.13
C SER A 239 41.59 -36.91 -10.38
N GLY A 240 41.41 -35.60 -10.22
CA GLY A 240 41.07 -34.67 -11.30
C GLY A 240 39.66 -34.80 -11.88
N MET A 241 38.72 -35.40 -11.14
CA MET A 241 37.31 -35.45 -11.55
C MET A 241 36.61 -34.10 -11.45
N THR A 242 35.57 -33.92 -12.26
CA THR A 242 34.65 -32.78 -12.22
C THR A 242 33.35 -33.18 -11.53
N LEU A 243 32.83 -32.35 -10.64
CA LEU A 243 31.48 -32.53 -10.10
C LEU A 243 30.47 -31.89 -11.06
N LEU A 244 29.55 -32.70 -11.58
CA LEU A 244 28.37 -32.22 -12.30
C LEU A 244 27.20 -32.18 -11.34
N MET A 245 26.73 -30.97 -11.04
CA MET A 245 25.53 -30.72 -10.27
C MET A 245 24.43 -30.32 -11.26
N GLN A 246 23.42 -31.16 -11.43
CA GLN A 246 22.34 -30.96 -12.40
C GLN A 246 21.27 -29.96 -11.91
N GLY A 247 21.58 -29.22 -10.84
CA GLY A 247 20.68 -28.29 -10.16
C GLY A 247 20.50 -28.64 -8.68
N VAL A 248 20.06 -27.63 -7.92
CA VAL A 248 19.70 -27.75 -6.50
C VAL A 248 18.30 -27.22 -6.33
N SER A 249 17.43 -27.98 -5.65
CA SER A 249 16.06 -27.57 -5.39
C SER A 249 15.76 -27.59 -3.90
N VAL A 250 15.00 -26.59 -3.44
CA VAL A 250 14.30 -26.58 -2.16
C VAL A 250 13.23 -27.67 -2.18
N LYS A 251 13.33 -28.65 -1.30
CA LYS A 251 12.36 -29.75 -1.13
C LYS A 251 11.34 -29.42 -0.06
N ASN A 252 11.80 -28.92 1.08
CA ASN A 252 10.95 -28.42 2.16
C ASN A 252 11.03 -26.89 2.22
N PRO A 253 9.92 -26.19 2.45
CA PRO A 253 9.93 -24.72 2.57
C PRO A 253 10.93 -24.26 3.64
N ILE A 254 11.65 -23.18 3.33
CA ILE A 254 12.57 -22.54 4.28
C ILE A 254 11.83 -21.35 4.88
N HIS A 255 11.79 -21.29 6.20
CA HIS A 255 11.00 -20.31 6.93
C HIS A 255 11.88 -19.25 7.58
N LEU A 256 11.37 -18.02 7.59
CA LEU A 256 11.81 -16.98 8.50
C LEU A 256 10.90 -17.03 9.73
N PHE A 257 11.47 -17.08 10.92
CA PHE A 257 10.74 -17.16 12.18
C PHE A 257 10.85 -15.87 13.00
N PHE A 258 9.77 -15.52 13.69
CA PHE A 258 9.76 -14.41 14.64
C PHE A 258 10.47 -14.83 15.95
N GLY A 259 11.53 -14.11 16.34
CA GLY A 259 12.18 -14.31 17.65
C GLY A 259 12.71 -15.72 17.93
N GLY A 260 12.96 -16.53 16.89
CA GLY A 260 13.36 -17.93 17.02
C GLY A 260 12.22 -18.90 17.40
N ASP A 261 10.97 -18.45 17.41
CA ASP A 261 9.80 -19.32 17.62
C ASP A 261 9.41 -20.00 16.31
N THR A 262 9.72 -21.29 16.22
CA THR A 262 9.46 -22.13 15.04
C THR A 262 7.98 -22.41 14.78
N ASN A 263 7.08 -22.05 15.69
CA ASN A 263 5.63 -22.19 15.48
C ASN A 263 5.00 -20.99 14.76
N HIS A 264 5.73 -19.88 14.67
CA HIS A 264 5.22 -18.61 14.13
C HIS A 264 6.10 -18.12 12.97
N PRO A 265 5.98 -18.72 11.78
CA PRO A 265 6.71 -18.27 10.61
C PRO A 265 6.24 -16.86 10.22
N ALA A 266 7.20 -15.97 10.05
CA ALA A 266 7.00 -14.62 9.55
C ALA A 266 6.90 -14.59 8.02
N ASP A 267 7.66 -15.44 7.36
CA ASP A 267 7.75 -15.48 5.90
C ASP A 267 8.31 -16.84 5.41
N ARG A 268 8.24 -17.13 4.09
CA ARG A 268 8.77 -18.38 3.53
C ARG A 268 9.39 -18.27 2.14
N LEU A 269 10.39 -19.10 1.90
CA LEU A 269 10.83 -19.57 0.59
C LEU A 269 10.13 -20.91 0.28
N PRO A 270 9.33 -21.02 -0.79
CA PRO A 270 8.52 -22.20 -1.05
C PRO A 270 9.35 -23.37 -1.62
N SER A 271 8.82 -24.57 -1.46
CA SER A 271 9.35 -25.77 -2.11
C SER A 271 9.34 -25.63 -3.64
N GLY A 272 10.36 -26.18 -4.29
CA GLY A 272 10.49 -26.24 -5.74
C GLY A 272 11.18 -25.02 -6.36
N VAL A 273 11.56 -24.02 -5.57
CA VAL A 273 12.56 -22.99 -5.96
C VAL A 273 13.93 -23.67 -6.01
N GLY A 274 14.78 -23.28 -6.95
CA GLY A 274 16.07 -23.94 -7.12
C GLY A 274 16.98 -23.26 -8.13
N VAL A 275 18.27 -23.57 -8.06
CA VAL A 275 19.29 -23.05 -8.98
C VAL A 275 19.64 -24.08 -10.06
N GLY A 276 20.11 -23.57 -11.20
CA GLY A 276 20.45 -24.34 -12.39
C GLY A 276 21.70 -25.21 -12.25
N GLU A 277 22.09 -25.82 -13.37
CA GLU A 277 23.25 -26.72 -13.42
C GLU A 277 24.56 -25.99 -13.10
N MET A 278 25.46 -26.66 -12.37
CA MET A 278 26.81 -26.21 -12.08
C MET A 278 27.83 -27.30 -12.44
N LYS A 279 28.94 -26.88 -13.01
CA LYS A 279 30.09 -27.74 -13.31
C LYS A 279 31.28 -27.25 -12.52
N LEU A 280 31.73 -28.04 -11.54
CA LEU A 280 32.77 -27.63 -10.61
C LEU A 280 34.04 -28.46 -10.84
N LYS A 281 35.18 -27.79 -10.95
CA LYS A 281 36.49 -28.44 -10.94
C LYS A 281 37.33 -27.92 -9.80
N HIS A 282 38.21 -28.78 -9.30
CA HIS A 282 39.16 -28.37 -8.29
C HIS A 282 40.10 -27.26 -8.81
N GLY A 283 40.33 -26.24 -7.98
CA GLY A 283 41.18 -25.09 -8.30
C GLY A 283 40.54 -24.03 -9.19
N GLU A 284 39.29 -24.21 -9.62
CA GLU A 284 38.51 -23.17 -10.31
C GLU A 284 37.78 -22.27 -9.30
N ALA A 285 37.44 -21.05 -9.71
CA ALA A 285 36.66 -20.14 -8.88
C ALA A 285 35.26 -20.73 -8.59
N PRO A 286 34.66 -20.43 -7.42
CA PRO A 286 33.32 -20.89 -7.10
C PRO A 286 32.30 -20.49 -8.17
N VAL A 287 31.42 -21.43 -8.52
CA VAL A 287 30.32 -21.17 -9.45
C VAL A 287 29.13 -20.67 -8.63
N VAL A 288 28.62 -19.50 -8.99
CA VAL A 288 27.47 -18.86 -8.32
C VAL A 288 26.25 -18.95 -9.23
N GLN A 289 25.12 -19.36 -8.66
CA GLN A 289 23.80 -19.25 -9.27
C GLN A 289 22.87 -18.53 -8.29
N SER A 290 21.95 -17.74 -8.81
CA SER A 290 21.00 -17.01 -7.97
C SER A 290 19.58 -17.02 -8.53
N ARG A 291 18.61 -16.97 -7.62
CA ARG A 291 17.18 -16.83 -7.89
C ARG A 291 16.67 -15.65 -7.08
N ALA A 292 15.99 -14.72 -7.73
CA ALA A 292 15.37 -13.58 -7.08
C ALA A 292 13.86 -13.62 -7.26
N VAL A 293 13.13 -13.12 -6.29
CA VAL A 293 11.67 -12.95 -6.40
C VAL A 293 11.35 -11.69 -7.19
N THR A 294 10.35 -11.74 -8.07
CA THR A 294 9.82 -10.58 -8.80
C THR A 294 9.14 -9.57 -7.90
N ASP A 295 8.66 -9.96 -6.73
CA ASP A 295 8.04 -9.10 -5.73
C ASP A 295 8.14 -9.81 -4.37
N PRO A 296 8.85 -9.26 -3.37
CA PRO A 296 9.01 -9.90 -2.06
C PRO A 296 7.70 -10.29 -1.37
N ARG A 297 6.59 -9.63 -1.69
CA ARG A 297 5.26 -9.96 -1.14
C ARG A 297 4.68 -11.25 -1.71
N LEU A 298 5.16 -11.67 -2.88
CA LEU A 298 4.70 -12.86 -3.59
C LEU A 298 5.73 -14.00 -3.54
N ASN A 299 6.73 -13.89 -2.68
CA ASN A 299 7.77 -14.90 -2.50
C ASN A 299 7.23 -16.29 -2.12
N HIS A 300 6.05 -16.37 -1.51
CA HIS A 300 5.33 -17.61 -1.23
C HIS A 300 4.92 -18.40 -2.48
N ASP A 301 4.88 -17.75 -3.65
CA ASP A 301 4.59 -18.34 -4.95
C ASP A 301 5.89 -18.65 -5.70
N LYS A 302 6.13 -19.93 -5.96
CA LYS A 302 7.26 -20.42 -6.75
C LYS A 302 7.36 -19.73 -8.12
N GLY A 303 6.22 -19.39 -8.74
CA GLY A 303 6.16 -18.76 -10.06
C GLY A 303 6.85 -17.40 -10.13
N GLN A 304 7.07 -16.75 -8.97
CA GLN A 304 7.69 -15.43 -8.87
C GLN A 304 9.22 -15.50 -8.75
N TRP A 305 9.81 -16.69 -8.60
CA TRP A 305 11.26 -16.85 -8.45
C TRP A 305 11.95 -17.03 -9.81
N VAL A 306 12.58 -15.97 -10.28
CA VAL A 306 13.24 -15.89 -11.58
C VAL A 306 14.75 -16.03 -11.45
N ASP A 307 15.40 -16.47 -12.53
CA ASP A 307 16.87 -16.53 -12.57
C ASP A 307 17.43 -15.11 -12.52
N GLU A 308 18.34 -14.89 -11.59
CA GLU A 308 19.02 -13.62 -11.40
C GLU A 308 20.41 -13.71 -12.03
N GLY A 309 20.81 -12.70 -12.80
CA GLY A 309 22.15 -12.65 -13.41
C GLY A 309 23.25 -12.61 -12.35
N THR A 310 24.52 -12.51 -12.77
CA THR A 310 25.64 -12.38 -11.82
C THR A 310 25.49 -11.13 -10.95
N GLY A 311 25.08 -11.32 -9.70
CA GLY A 311 25.34 -10.47 -8.53
C GLY A 311 24.43 -9.26 -8.33
N SER A 312 23.21 -9.46 -7.82
CA SER A 312 22.38 -8.39 -7.23
C SER A 312 22.35 -8.37 -5.71
N ILE A 313 22.95 -9.34 -5.02
CA ILE A 313 23.05 -9.31 -3.55
C ILE A 313 23.58 -7.95 -3.05
N GLY A 314 22.84 -7.32 -2.15
CA GLY A 314 23.00 -5.98 -1.58
C GLY A 314 22.37 -4.86 -2.40
N GLU A 315 21.80 -5.15 -3.57
CA GLU A 315 21.30 -4.20 -4.55
C GLU A 315 19.90 -4.60 -5.06
N MET A 316 19.25 -3.71 -5.82
CA MET A 316 18.00 -4.08 -6.49
C MET A 316 18.26 -5.11 -7.60
N ASN A 317 17.47 -6.19 -7.59
CA ASN A 317 17.50 -7.29 -8.56
C ASN A 317 17.56 -6.78 -10.01
N SER A 318 18.36 -7.40 -10.87
CA SER A 318 18.63 -6.93 -12.24
C SER A 318 17.44 -7.07 -13.19
N TRP A 319 16.48 -7.96 -12.93
CA TRP A 319 15.22 -8.03 -13.70
C TRP A 319 14.39 -6.76 -13.54
N SER A 320 14.49 -6.06 -12.39
CA SER A 320 13.91 -4.72 -12.20
C SER A 320 14.53 -3.67 -13.14
N ARG A 321 15.67 -3.95 -13.77
CA ARG A 321 16.37 -3.04 -14.69
C ARG A 321 16.27 -3.45 -16.16
N THR A 322 15.87 -4.70 -16.44
CA THR A 322 16.00 -5.29 -17.79
C THR A 322 14.67 -5.63 -18.46
N SER A 323 13.54 -5.64 -17.75
CA SER A 323 12.21 -5.85 -18.35
C SER A 323 11.37 -4.57 -18.30
N SER A 324 10.96 -4.08 -19.47
CA SER A 324 10.13 -2.87 -19.58
C SER A 324 8.70 -3.04 -19.06
N LYS A 325 8.30 -4.21 -18.54
CA LYS A 325 6.97 -4.41 -17.96
C LYS A 325 7.00 -4.52 -16.44
N GLU A 326 7.99 -5.20 -15.86
CA GLU A 326 8.07 -5.35 -14.40
C GLU A 326 8.82 -4.18 -13.76
N SER A 327 9.82 -3.61 -14.43
CA SER A 327 10.41 -2.32 -14.02
C SER A 327 9.36 -1.20 -14.06
N GLN A 328 8.54 -1.19 -15.12
CA GLN A 328 7.41 -0.27 -15.24
C GLN A 328 6.33 -0.54 -14.19
N ALA A 329 6.13 -1.79 -13.77
CA ALA A 329 5.16 -2.11 -12.72
C ALA A 329 5.64 -1.62 -11.35
N PHE A 330 6.91 -1.83 -11.00
CA PHE A 330 7.51 -1.24 -9.79
C PHE A 330 7.43 0.29 -9.78
N GLU A 331 7.72 0.93 -10.91
CA GLU A 331 7.64 2.39 -11.07
C GLU A 331 6.21 2.89 -11.34
N ALA A 332 5.23 2.00 -11.52
CA ALA A 332 3.87 2.38 -11.89
C ALA A 332 3.10 2.92 -10.68
N GLU A 333 2.20 3.83 -11.00
CA GLU A 333 1.10 4.19 -10.12
C GLU A 333 0.32 2.94 -9.66
N GLY A 334 0.41 2.63 -8.37
CA GLY A 334 -0.28 1.51 -7.70
C GLY A 334 0.65 0.39 -7.21
N SER A 335 1.96 0.66 -7.07
CA SER A 335 2.97 -0.39 -6.85
C SER A 335 3.56 -0.50 -5.45
N CYS A 336 3.21 0.42 -4.56
CA CYS A 336 3.85 0.57 -3.27
C CYS A 336 2.95 0.02 -2.15
N MET A 337 3.34 -1.11 -1.59
CA MET A 337 2.68 -1.68 -0.42
C MET A 337 3.31 -1.17 0.88
N TYR A 338 2.45 -0.73 1.78
CA TYR A 338 2.80 -0.41 3.15
C TYR A 338 2.45 -1.58 4.05
N CYS A 339 3.40 -1.95 4.90
CA CYS A 339 3.20 -3.01 5.88
C CYS A 339 3.20 -2.39 7.28
N ARG A 340 2.28 -2.84 8.14
CA ARG A 340 2.14 -2.37 9.52
C ARG A 340 1.66 -3.49 10.44
N ASN A 341 1.92 -3.34 11.73
CA ASN A 341 1.38 -4.21 12.78
C ASN A 341 0.44 -3.40 13.67
N GLY A 342 -0.73 -3.02 13.15
CA GLY A 342 -1.71 -2.21 13.88
C GLY A 342 -2.96 -1.88 13.07
N PRO A 343 -4.06 -1.44 13.70
CA PRO A 343 -5.35 -1.26 13.03
C PRO A 343 -5.31 -0.17 11.95
N MET A 344 -6.06 -0.34 10.86
CA MET A 344 -6.25 0.72 9.84
C MET A 344 -6.72 2.02 10.51
N GLU A 345 -6.08 3.15 10.20
CA GLU A 345 -6.52 4.46 10.67
C GLU A 345 -7.56 5.09 9.75
N THR A 346 -7.45 4.81 8.44
CA THR A 346 -8.41 5.27 7.44
C THR A 346 -8.68 4.19 6.39
N PRO A 347 -9.87 4.17 5.79
CA PRO A 347 -10.19 3.30 4.65
C PRO A 347 -9.27 3.48 3.43
N ALA A 348 -8.62 4.65 3.30
CA ALA A 348 -7.64 4.88 2.23
C ALA A 348 -6.45 3.92 2.32
N GLU A 349 -6.21 3.30 3.47
CA GLU A 349 -5.16 2.28 3.64
C GLU A 349 -5.44 0.97 2.90
N LEU A 350 -6.66 0.75 2.39
CA LEU A 350 -6.93 -0.33 1.46
C LEU A 350 -6.03 -0.27 0.22
N GLY A 351 -5.60 0.94 -0.16
CA GLY A 351 -4.65 1.14 -1.27
C GLY A 351 -3.28 0.52 -1.07
N PHE A 352 -2.97 0.05 0.15
CA PHE A 352 -1.74 -0.66 0.47
C PHE A 352 -1.84 -2.19 0.39
N ILE A 353 -3.05 -2.73 0.25
CA ILE A 353 -3.26 -4.19 0.17
C ILE A 353 -2.86 -4.69 -1.22
N SER A 354 -2.03 -5.73 -1.29
CA SER A 354 -1.65 -6.37 -2.55
C SER A 354 -2.88 -6.95 -3.25
N VAL A 355 -2.91 -6.83 -4.58
CA VAL A 355 -3.92 -7.48 -5.43
C VAL A 355 -3.51 -8.88 -5.88
N GLY A 356 -2.39 -9.42 -5.38
CA GLY A 356 -1.85 -10.72 -5.76
C GLY A 356 -1.13 -10.73 -7.12
N LYS A 357 -0.76 -9.55 -7.64
CA LYS A 357 0.06 -9.37 -8.84
C LYS A 357 1.32 -8.62 -8.45
N ALA A 358 2.42 -8.90 -9.15
CA ALA A 358 3.72 -8.30 -8.86
C ALA A 358 3.62 -6.77 -8.98
N TRP A 359 4.02 -6.06 -7.92
CA TRP A 359 4.03 -4.60 -7.87
C TRP A 359 2.66 -3.96 -8.11
N GLU A 360 1.58 -4.60 -7.67
CA GLU A 360 0.24 -4.00 -7.71
C GLU A 360 -0.45 -4.10 -6.34
N THR A 361 -1.06 -2.98 -5.94
CA THR A 361 -1.99 -2.85 -4.81
C THR A 361 -3.34 -2.34 -5.30
N ILE A 362 -4.34 -2.27 -4.41
CA ILE A 362 -5.66 -1.77 -4.77
C ILE A 362 -5.53 -0.30 -5.21
N ASP A 363 -5.94 0.02 -6.43
CA ASP A 363 -6.01 1.39 -6.90
C ASP A 363 -7.30 2.03 -6.35
N ILE A 364 -7.19 2.74 -5.22
CA ILE A 364 -8.35 3.35 -4.57
C ILE A 364 -8.85 4.62 -5.26
N CYS A 365 -8.08 5.15 -6.22
CA CYS A 365 -8.50 6.33 -6.99
C CYS A 365 -9.54 5.98 -8.07
N GLN A 366 -9.76 4.69 -8.36
CA GLN A 366 -10.78 4.24 -9.31
C GLN A 366 -12.21 4.44 -8.78
N PRO A 367 -13.19 4.75 -9.65
CA PRO A 367 -14.58 4.97 -9.24
C PRO A 367 -15.19 3.85 -8.38
N GLY A 368 -14.88 2.59 -8.70
CA GLY A 368 -15.37 1.43 -7.95
C GLY A 368 -14.79 1.37 -6.55
N ALA A 369 -13.49 1.64 -6.38
CA ALA A 369 -12.87 1.69 -5.06
C ALA A 369 -13.37 2.88 -4.24
N LEU A 370 -13.57 4.05 -4.86
CA LEU A 370 -14.19 5.20 -4.20
C LEU A 370 -15.63 4.91 -3.75
N ASP A 371 -16.37 4.07 -4.48
CA ASP A 371 -17.68 3.56 -4.04
C ASP A 371 -17.51 2.71 -2.77
N MET A 372 -16.53 1.79 -2.75
CA MET A 372 -16.23 0.97 -1.57
C MET A 372 -15.88 1.82 -0.35
N LEU A 373 -15.01 2.82 -0.51
CA LEU A 373 -14.61 3.71 0.58
C LEU A 373 -15.83 4.44 1.18
N ALA A 374 -16.83 4.80 0.39
CA ALA A 374 -18.01 5.51 0.87
C ALA A 374 -18.81 4.74 1.94
N PHE A 375 -18.65 3.41 2.03
CA PHE A 375 -19.34 2.56 3.02
C PHE A 375 -18.51 2.26 4.28
N LEU A 376 -17.26 2.71 4.32
CA LEU A 376 -16.34 2.42 5.42
C LEU A 376 -16.28 3.55 6.44
N VAL A 377 -16.12 3.19 7.72
CA VAL A 377 -15.97 4.14 8.84
C VAL A 377 -14.66 3.86 9.54
N ALA A 378 -13.93 4.92 9.94
CA ALA A 378 -12.59 4.82 10.57
C ALA A 378 -12.49 5.25 12.04
N ASP A 379 -13.50 5.94 12.58
CA ASP A 379 -13.46 6.49 13.94
C ASP A 379 -14.17 5.59 14.96
N THR A 380 -13.37 4.95 15.82
CA THR A 380 -13.79 4.08 16.92
C THR A 380 -14.69 4.79 17.93
N ASN A 381 -14.37 6.04 18.28
CA ASN A 381 -15.15 6.83 19.24
C ASN A 381 -16.50 7.24 18.66
N LEU A 382 -16.57 7.53 17.37
CA LEU A 382 -17.82 7.77 16.65
C LEU A 382 -18.70 6.52 16.61
N TYR A 383 -18.14 5.34 16.34
CA TYR A 383 -18.92 4.09 16.24
C TYR A 383 -19.47 3.63 17.59
N TYR A 384 -18.63 3.57 18.63
CA TYR A 384 -19.10 3.22 19.97
C TYR A 384 -19.95 4.34 20.58
N GLY A 385 -19.60 5.60 20.31
CA GLY A 385 -20.38 6.76 20.70
C GLY A 385 -21.78 6.76 20.09
N TRP A 386 -21.94 6.36 18.82
CA TRP A 386 -23.24 6.21 18.15
C TRP A 386 -24.03 4.99 18.66
N GLN A 387 -23.38 3.84 18.85
CA GLN A 387 -24.04 2.64 19.38
C GLN A 387 -24.62 2.88 20.78
N ILE A 388 -23.90 3.66 21.61
CA ILE A 388 -24.28 3.92 23.00
C ILE A 388 -25.17 5.16 23.12
N ASN A 389 -24.89 6.22 22.34
CA ASN A 389 -25.68 7.44 22.30
C ASN A 389 -26.36 7.57 20.95
N SER A 390 -27.66 7.30 20.91
CA SER A 390 -28.54 7.59 19.76
C SER A 390 -28.71 9.10 19.46
N ASN A 391 -27.80 9.96 19.96
CA ASN A 391 -27.83 11.41 19.86
C ASN A 391 -26.45 11.95 19.39
N ALA A 392 -26.50 13.00 18.57
CA ALA A 392 -25.40 13.60 17.80
C ALA A 392 -24.06 13.80 18.54
N PHE A 393 -22.95 13.55 17.81
CA PHE A 393 -21.55 13.80 18.19
C PHE A 393 -21.01 15.04 17.48
N TYR A 394 -20.23 15.91 18.13
CA TYR A 394 -19.72 17.13 17.50
C TYR A 394 -18.28 16.96 17.01
N THR A 395 -17.97 17.39 15.78
CA THR A 395 -16.60 17.43 15.23
C THR A 395 -16.20 18.87 14.86
N ASN A 396 -14.92 19.10 14.53
CA ASN A 396 -14.33 20.41 14.17
C ASN A 396 -14.90 21.05 12.88
N GLY A 397 -15.94 20.45 12.32
CA GLY A 397 -16.67 20.91 11.17
C GLY A 397 -16.25 20.24 9.88
N THR A 398 -17.18 20.13 8.93
CA THR A 398 -16.96 19.47 7.63
C THR A 398 -17.17 20.45 6.47
N ILE A 399 -16.42 20.29 5.40
CA ILE A 399 -16.56 21.04 4.15
C ILE A 399 -17.53 20.32 3.23
N ASN A 400 -18.49 21.02 2.63
CA ASN A 400 -19.26 20.44 1.54
C ASN A 400 -18.39 20.45 0.26
N PRO A 401 -18.01 19.30 -0.32
CA PRO A 401 -17.16 19.27 -1.51
C PRO A 401 -17.84 19.86 -2.75
N ASN A 402 -19.16 20.09 -2.72
CA ASN A 402 -19.91 20.80 -3.76
C ASN A 402 -19.96 22.32 -3.57
N THR A 403 -19.22 22.88 -2.61
CA THR A 403 -19.11 24.34 -2.44
C THR A 403 -18.51 25.00 -3.68
N ARG A 404 -18.94 26.24 -3.99
CA ARG A 404 -18.33 27.06 -5.05
C ARG A 404 -17.18 27.92 -4.56
N SER A 405 -16.94 27.95 -3.25
CA SER A 405 -15.82 28.69 -2.69
C SER A 405 -14.53 27.89 -2.86
N THR A 406 -13.75 28.25 -3.88
CA THR A 406 -12.43 27.65 -4.12
C THR A 406 -11.48 27.87 -2.96
N ASN A 407 -11.55 29.01 -2.26
CA ASN A 407 -10.73 29.26 -1.07
C ASN A 407 -11.03 28.29 0.08
N VAL A 408 -12.31 27.93 0.28
CA VAL A 408 -12.69 26.93 1.30
C VAL A 408 -12.17 25.55 0.90
N LEU A 409 -12.31 25.16 -0.37
CA LEU A 409 -11.79 23.89 -0.86
C LEU A 409 -10.26 23.83 -0.81
N MET A 410 -9.58 24.92 -1.17
CA MET A 410 -8.13 25.06 -1.12
C MET A 410 -7.62 24.87 0.32
N SER A 411 -8.31 25.43 1.32
CA SER A 411 -7.93 25.26 2.73
C SER A 411 -7.96 23.82 3.23
N ALA A 412 -8.65 22.92 2.51
CA ALA A 412 -8.65 21.50 2.81
C ALA A 412 -7.33 20.81 2.42
N PHE A 413 -6.54 21.41 1.52
CA PHE A 413 -5.37 20.77 0.90
C PHE A 413 -4.05 21.46 1.21
N VAL A 414 -4.03 22.78 1.42
CA VAL A 414 -2.79 23.52 1.72
C VAL A 414 -2.07 22.91 2.93
N ASP A 415 -0.75 22.77 2.81
CA ASP A 415 0.15 22.21 3.82
C ASP A 415 -0.09 20.73 4.17
N LEU A 416 -0.97 20.03 3.45
CA LEU A 416 -1.15 18.59 3.66
C LEU A 416 0.13 17.84 3.31
N PRO A 417 0.59 16.91 4.16
CA PRO A 417 1.75 16.10 3.85
C PRO A 417 1.43 15.08 2.74
N THR A 418 2.33 14.93 1.75
CA THR A 418 2.18 13.92 0.68
C THR A 418 2.96 12.64 0.96
N HIS A 419 3.08 12.23 2.23
CA HIS A 419 3.77 10.97 2.54
C HIS A 419 3.07 9.80 1.85
N GLU A 420 3.84 9.00 1.10
CA GLU A 420 3.33 7.81 0.41
C GLU A 420 2.63 6.86 1.36
N VAL A 421 3.06 6.84 2.62
CA VAL A 421 2.55 5.93 3.63
C VAL A 421 2.29 6.67 4.96
N PRO A 422 1.33 6.23 5.78
CA PRO A 422 1.06 6.84 7.08
C PRO A 422 2.18 6.55 8.09
N ASN A 423 2.21 7.30 9.19
CA ASN A 423 3.06 7.05 10.37
C ASN A 423 4.54 6.81 10.03
N VAL A 424 5.07 7.56 9.05
CA VAL A 424 6.48 7.60 8.73
C VAL A 424 7.06 8.94 9.15
N SER A 425 8.16 8.90 9.87
CA SER A 425 8.91 10.11 10.21
C SER A 425 9.40 10.80 8.93
N ALA A 426 9.10 12.09 8.79
CA ALA A 426 9.63 12.91 7.69
C ALA A 426 11.16 12.99 7.65
N HIS A 427 11.84 12.66 8.76
CA HIS A 427 13.29 12.54 8.83
C HIS A 427 13.82 11.25 8.18
N VAL A 428 12.98 10.22 8.08
CA VAL A 428 13.31 8.91 7.51
C VAL A 428 12.91 8.86 6.04
N ILE A 429 11.70 9.33 5.71
CA ILE A 429 11.23 9.48 4.33
C ILE A 429 10.64 10.87 4.15
N PRO A 430 11.33 11.79 3.46
CA PRO A 430 10.83 13.14 3.24
C PRO A 430 9.62 13.11 2.29
N ALA A 431 8.66 14.01 2.51
CA ALA A 431 7.59 14.28 1.58
C ALA A 431 7.35 15.78 1.48
N ASN A 432 7.08 16.26 0.27
CA ASN A 432 6.70 17.65 0.07
C ASN A 432 5.27 17.86 0.55
N GLN A 433 5.00 19.00 1.17
CA GLN A 433 3.63 19.39 1.45
C GLN A 433 2.96 19.87 0.17
N VAL A 434 1.63 19.79 0.13
CA VAL A 434 0.83 20.41 -0.93
C VAL A 434 0.97 21.93 -0.83
N ASP A 435 1.51 22.55 -1.88
CA ASP A 435 1.62 23.99 -1.97
C ASP A 435 0.29 24.67 -2.35
N GLU A 436 0.26 26.01 -2.27
CA GLU A 436 -0.93 26.80 -2.59
C GLU A 436 -1.41 26.61 -4.03
N ASP A 437 -0.49 26.45 -4.99
CA ASP A 437 -0.81 26.30 -6.41
C ASP A 437 -1.51 24.96 -6.69
N LEU A 438 -0.98 23.88 -6.13
CA LEU A 438 -1.59 22.55 -6.22
C LEU A 438 -2.92 22.49 -5.47
N ALA A 439 -3.01 23.10 -4.28
CA ALA A 439 -4.26 23.17 -3.54
C ALA A 439 -5.35 23.96 -4.30
N MET A 440 -4.97 25.08 -4.93
CA MET A 440 -5.87 25.85 -5.79
C MET A 440 -6.30 25.05 -7.03
N PHE A 441 -5.37 24.33 -7.65
CA PHE A 441 -5.68 23.45 -8.79
C PHE A 441 -6.71 22.37 -8.41
N LEU A 442 -6.51 21.69 -7.28
CA LEU A 442 -7.47 20.70 -6.76
C LEU A 442 -8.86 21.32 -6.52
N ALA A 443 -8.89 22.50 -5.88
CA ALA A 443 -10.13 23.24 -5.64
C ALA A 443 -10.87 23.58 -6.95
N GLN A 444 -10.13 24.04 -7.97
CA GLN A 444 -10.70 24.34 -9.29
C GLN A 444 -11.28 23.07 -9.94
N GLN A 445 -10.53 21.96 -9.97
CA GLN A 445 -10.98 20.69 -10.55
C GLN A 445 -12.25 20.14 -9.89
N ILE A 446 -12.37 20.30 -8.56
CA ILE A 446 -13.59 19.97 -7.81
C ILE A 446 -14.77 20.84 -8.28
N THR A 447 -14.57 22.16 -8.40
CA THR A 447 -15.65 23.07 -8.81
C THR A 447 -16.08 22.87 -10.27
N GLU A 448 -15.14 22.56 -11.17
CA GLU A 448 -15.40 22.25 -12.58
C GLU A 448 -16.20 20.96 -12.73
N THR A 449 -15.77 19.89 -12.04
CA THR A 449 -16.44 18.57 -12.09
C THR A 449 -17.89 18.65 -11.62
N THR A 450 -18.16 19.48 -10.61
CA THR A 450 -19.50 19.66 -10.05
C THR A 450 -20.27 20.82 -10.69
N GLN A 451 -19.74 21.49 -11.72
CA GLN A 451 -20.24 22.80 -12.22
C GLN A 451 -21.73 22.78 -12.58
N ALA A 452 -22.21 21.71 -13.20
CA ALA A 452 -23.61 21.57 -13.60
C ALA A 452 -24.57 21.53 -12.40
N GLY A 453 -24.10 21.13 -11.22
CA GLY A 453 -24.88 21.08 -9.98
C GLY A 453 -26.08 20.14 -10.05
N THR A 454 -26.13 19.26 -11.06
CA THR A 454 -27.16 18.24 -11.19
C THR A 454 -26.85 17.09 -10.24
N ILE A 455 -27.88 16.32 -9.90
CA ILE A 455 -27.74 15.11 -9.10
C ILE A 455 -26.67 14.15 -9.64
N ASP A 456 -26.53 14.08 -10.97
CA ASP A 456 -25.60 13.17 -11.64
C ASP A 456 -24.15 13.68 -11.63
N THR A 457 -23.93 14.95 -11.32
CA THR A 457 -22.61 15.60 -11.34
C THR A 457 -22.17 16.08 -9.96
N ALA A 458 -23.07 16.11 -8.98
CA ALA A 458 -22.75 16.44 -7.60
C ALA A 458 -22.11 15.25 -6.89
N PHE A 459 -21.14 15.54 -6.03
CA PHE A 459 -20.56 14.57 -5.12
C PHE A 459 -21.58 14.15 -4.06
N GLN A 460 -21.69 12.84 -3.83
CA GLN A 460 -22.71 12.21 -2.98
C GLN A 460 -22.11 11.54 -1.74
N ALA A 461 -20.81 11.28 -1.72
CA ALA A 461 -20.04 10.83 -0.56
C ALA A 461 -18.83 11.75 -0.29
N GLY A 462 -18.31 11.70 0.94
CA GLY A 462 -17.12 12.49 1.34
C GLY A 462 -15.86 12.16 0.53
N THR A 463 -15.77 10.96 -0.04
CA THR A 463 -14.67 10.51 -0.89
C THR A 463 -14.84 10.86 -2.37
N ASP A 464 -16.03 11.30 -2.79
CA ASP A 464 -16.32 11.47 -4.21
C ASP A 464 -15.53 12.62 -4.84
N TRP A 465 -14.96 13.54 -4.05
CA TRP A 465 -14.05 14.55 -4.58
C TRP A 465 -12.86 13.91 -5.31
N ALA A 466 -12.43 12.72 -4.92
CA ALA A 466 -11.35 11.99 -5.57
C ALA A 466 -11.75 11.44 -6.96
N ARG A 467 -13.02 11.56 -7.37
CA ARG A 467 -13.48 11.22 -8.73
C ARG A 467 -13.08 12.24 -9.78
N ILE A 468 -12.53 13.40 -9.38
CA ILE A 468 -12.07 14.40 -10.34
C ILE A 468 -11.08 13.78 -11.34
N PRO A 469 -11.09 14.18 -12.63
CA PRO A 469 -10.19 13.63 -13.64
C PRO A 469 -8.71 13.73 -13.26
N ALA A 470 -8.34 14.78 -12.50
CA ALA A 470 -6.99 14.99 -12.03
C ALA A 470 -6.47 13.88 -11.08
N MET A 471 -7.35 13.26 -10.30
CA MET A 471 -7.08 12.17 -9.35
C MET A 471 -7.15 10.79 -9.99
N GLN A 472 -7.51 10.66 -11.27
CA GLN A 472 -7.54 9.37 -11.94
C GLN A 472 -6.13 8.93 -12.35
N LYS A 473 -5.94 7.62 -12.58
CA LYS A 473 -4.68 7.07 -13.11
C LYS A 473 -4.26 7.87 -14.34
N ASN A 474 -2.99 8.25 -14.45
CA ASN A 474 -2.49 9.12 -15.52
C ASN A 474 -3.15 10.52 -15.61
N GLY A 475 -3.86 10.95 -14.57
CA GLY A 475 -4.49 12.27 -14.48
C GLY A 475 -3.47 13.39 -14.32
N ALA A 476 -3.97 14.62 -14.21
CA ALA A 476 -3.12 15.81 -14.09
C ALA A 476 -2.20 15.78 -12.86
N LEU A 477 -2.63 15.18 -11.74
CA LEU A 477 -1.75 15.04 -10.57
C LEU A 477 -0.59 14.10 -10.82
N ALA A 478 -0.82 13.00 -11.55
CA ALA A 478 0.23 12.06 -11.91
C ALA A 478 1.16 12.60 -13.00
N ARG A 479 0.62 13.14 -14.10
CA ARG A 479 1.41 13.58 -15.26
C ARG A 479 1.96 15.01 -15.16
N GLY A 480 1.19 15.91 -14.57
CA GLY A 480 1.51 17.34 -14.49
C GLY A 480 2.30 17.70 -13.23
N TYR A 481 1.96 17.07 -12.10
CA TYR A 481 2.57 17.35 -10.80
C TYR A 481 3.47 16.23 -10.28
N GLY A 482 3.51 15.06 -10.95
CA GLY A 482 4.42 13.97 -10.61
C GLY A 482 4.04 13.20 -9.34
N LEU A 483 2.80 13.33 -8.85
CA LEU A 483 2.35 12.58 -7.68
C LEU A 483 2.10 11.11 -8.07
N ASN A 484 2.78 10.18 -7.40
CA ASN A 484 2.50 8.76 -7.57
C ASN A 484 1.17 8.36 -6.90
N ASN A 485 0.77 7.10 -7.04
CA ASN A 485 -0.51 6.61 -6.50
C ASN A 485 -0.63 6.89 -4.99
N ASN A 486 0.36 6.46 -4.23
CA ASN A 486 0.39 6.54 -2.78
C ASN A 486 0.36 7.98 -2.26
N GLN A 487 0.99 8.91 -2.98
CA GLN A 487 0.91 10.35 -2.68
C GLN A 487 -0.48 10.94 -2.98
N ARG A 488 -1.23 10.39 -3.94
CA ARG A 488 -2.64 10.80 -4.16
C ARG A 488 -3.56 10.15 -3.12
N GLU A 489 -3.31 8.89 -2.76
CA GLU A 489 -3.99 8.22 -1.65
C GLU A 489 -3.78 8.95 -0.33
N SER A 490 -2.60 9.56 -0.12
CA SER A 490 -2.36 10.40 1.05
C SER A 490 -3.29 11.62 1.11
N LEU A 491 -3.66 12.21 -0.03
CA LEU A 491 -4.65 13.28 -0.06
C LEU A 491 -6.02 12.79 0.40
N ILE A 492 -6.44 11.58 -0.01
CA ILE A 492 -7.69 10.95 0.43
C ILE A 492 -7.62 10.65 1.93
N ARG A 493 -6.50 10.07 2.40
CA ARG A 493 -6.26 9.76 3.81
C ARG A 493 -6.31 10.99 4.70
N ASN A 494 -5.59 12.05 4.33
CA ASN A 494 -5.50 13.27 5.14
C ASN A 494 -6.79 14.10 5.13
N THR A 495 -7.59 13.99 4.08
CA THR A 495 -8.92 14.64 4.00
C THR A 495 -10.05 13.73 4.47
N TRP A 496 -9.73 12.54 5.00
CA TRP A 496 -10.74 11.60 5.44
C TRP A 496 -11.60 12.19 6.56
N GLY A 497 -12.93 12.18 6.37
CA GLY A 497 -13.88 12.77 7.31
C GLY A 497 -13.94 14.30 7.32
N LEU A 498 -13.15 14.99 6.49
CA LEU A 498 -13.23 16.45 6.31
C LEU A 498 -14.39 16.84 5.39
N PHE A 499 -14.62 16.06 4.33
CA PHE A 499 -15.68 16.34 3.36
C PHE A 499 -16.99 15.63 3.71
N ASN A 500 -18.09 16.38 3.62
CA ASN A 500 -19.43 15.85 3.78
C ASN A 500 -20.40 16.54 2.79
N PRO A 501 -20.86 15.85 1.72
CA PRO A 501 -21.77 16.44 0.73
C PRO A 501 -23.21 16.61 1.24
N GLU A 502 -23.61 15.84 2.26
CA GLU A 502 -24.91 15.97 2.93
C GLU A 502 -24.96 17.18 3.86
N ASN A 503 -23.79 17.79 4.08
CA ASN A 503 -23.70 19.04 4.76
C ASN A 503 -24.61 20.09 4.10
N SER A 504 -25.69 20.37 4.79
CA SER A 504 -26.69 21.32 4.36
C SER A 504 -26.73 22.55 5.27
N MET A 505 -25.66 22.84 6.03
CA MET A 505 -25.54 24.06 6.80
C MET A 505 -24.66 25.09 6.07
N PHE A 506 -25.22 26.27 5.86
CA PHE A 506 -24.68 27.35 5.03
C PHE A 506 -24.51 28.62 5.87
N THR A 507 -23.39 29.30 5.70
CA THR A 507 -23.23 30.69 6.13
C THR A 507 -23.60 31.59 4.95
N VAL A 508 -24.77 32.22 5.05
CA VAL A 508 -25.29 33.21 4.11
C VAL A 508 -24.83 34.60 4.54
N LEU A 509 -24.09 35.28 3.68
CA LEU A 509 -23.79 36.70 3.84
C LEU A 509 -24.84 37.50 3.08
N VAL A 510 -25.64 38.28 3.79
CA VAL A 510 -26.60 39.21 3.18
C VAL A 510 -26.04 40.61 3.30
N ILE A 511 -25.99 41.30 2.17
CA ILE A 511 -25.60 42.70 2.12
C ILE A 511 -26.79 43.50 1.60
N ALA A 512 -27.35 44.34 2.46
CA ALA A 512 -28.40 45.28 2.11
C ALA A 512 -27.76 46.62 1.78
N GLN A 513 -27.93 47.10 0.55
CA GLN A 513 -27.34 48.34 0.07
C GLN A 513 -28.44 49.35 -0.28
N THR A 514 -28.25 50.61 0.10
CA THR A 514 -29.06 51.72 -0.37
C THR A 514 -28.39 52.34 -1.58
N ILE A 515 -29.11 52.38 -2.69
CA ILE A 515 -28.59 52.81 -3.99
C ILE A 515 -29.18 54.18 -4.29
N LYS A 516 -28.30 55.11 -4.67
CA LYS A 516 -28.72 56.34 -5.34
C LYS A 516 -28.58 56.10 -6.83
N GLU A 517 -29.72 55.99 -7.49
CA GLU A 517 -29.79 55.74 -8.92
C GLU A 517 -29.21 56.93 -9.70
N GLY A 518 -28.46 56.61 -10.75
CA GLY A 518 -27.99 57.56 -11.74
C GLY A 518 -29.13 58.02 -12.66
N PRO A 519 -29.00 59.19 -13.30
CA PRO A 519 -30.06 59.79 -14.09
C PRO A 519 -30.46 58.99 -15.35
N HIS A 520 -29.70 57.94 -15.73
CA HIS A 520 -29.91 57.24 -17.01
C HIS A 520 -30.54 55.85 -16.88
N GLN A 521 -30.70 55.27 -15.68
CA GLN A 521 -31.22 53.89 -15.48
C GLN A 521 -32.06 53.73 -14.20
N VAL A 522 -33.20 54.41 -14.12
CA VAL A 522 -34.13 54.28 -12.97
C VAL A 522 -34.70 52.85 -12.89
N GLY A 523 -34.48 52.17 -11.77
CA GLY A 523 -35.00 50.82 -11.48
C GLY A 523 -34.13 49.64 -11.91
N ILE A 524 -32.95 49.85 -12.52
CA ILE A 524 -32.01 48.79 -12.93
C ILE A 524 -30.59 49.25 -12.60
N TRP A 525 -29.79 48.39 -11.95
CA TRP A 525 -28.41 48.72 -11.58
C TRP A 525 -27.57 49.13 -12.80
N GLY A 526 -27.06 50.37 -12.79
CA GLY A 526 -26.29 50.97 -13.88
C GLY A 526 -24.90 51.48 -13.47
N ASP A 527 -24.08 51.85 -14.46
CA ASP A 527 -22.70 52.32 -14.26
C ASP A 527 -22.61 53.69 -13.52
N ASP A 528 -23.71 54.43 -13.47
CA ASP A 528 -23.86 55.72 -12.79
C ASP A 528 -24.52 55.63 -11.40
N ASP A 529 -24.83 54.42 -10.93
CA ASP A 529 -25.39 54.18 -9.61
C ASP A 529 -24.34 54.26 -8.50
N LEU A 530 -24.76 54.79 -7.35
CA LEU A 530 -23.90 55.00 -6.19
C LEU A 530 -24.49 54.31 -4.96
N VAL A 531 -23.73 53.39 -4.35
CA VAL A 531 -24.07 52.89 -3.01
C VAL A 531 -23.90 54.03 -2.01
N THR A 532 -24.94 54.35 -1.25
CA THR A 532 -24.97 55.44 -0.26
C THR A 532 -25.06 54.93 1.19
N GLY A 533 -25.41 53.67 1.38
CA GLY A 533 -25.43 52.98 2.67
C GLY A 533 -25.34 51.47 2.50
N GLU A 534 -24.77 50.79 3.49
CA GLU A 534 -24.59 49.34 3.47
C GLU A 534 -24.80 48.76 4.87
N ARG A 535 -25.63 47.72 4.98
CA ARG A 535 -25.77 46.88 6.17
C ARG A 535 -25.43 45.45 5.80
N ARG A 536 -24.67 44.79 6.67
CA ARG A 536 -24.24 43.42 6.50
C ARG A 536 -24.83 42.54 7.58
N LEU A 537 -25.27 41.37 7.18
CA LEU A 537 -25.91 40.36 8.00
C LEU A 537 -25.26 39.02 7.63
N VAL A 538 -24.94 38.21 8.63
CA VAL A 538 -24.58 36.81 8.45
C VAL A 538 -25.69 35.94 9.02
N ALA A 539 -26.17 35.00 8.22
CA ALA A 539 -27.15 34.02 8.65
C ALA A 539 -26.54 32.61 8.52
N LEU A 540 -26.66 31.82 9.58
CA LEU A 540 -26.43 30.39 9.50
C LEU A 540 -27.75 29.73 9.11
N VAL A 541 -27.79 29.04 7.99
CA VAL A 541 -29.00 28.46 7.40
C VAL A 541 -28.78 26.98 7.18
N TRP A 542 -29.66 26.14 7.72
CA TRP A 542 -29.71 24.73 7.42
C TRP A 542 -30.75 24.48 6.33
N ARG A 543 -30.34 23.99 5.16
CA ARG A 543 -31.21 23.49 4.10
C ARG A 543 -31.62 22.05 4.42
N ASP A 544 -32.87 21.69 4.19
CA ASP A 544 -33.29 20.30 4.22
C ASP A 544 -32.58 19.55 3.08
N PRO A 545 -31.80 18.50 3.35
CA PRO A 545 -31.17 17.71 2.29
C PRO A 545 -32.23 17.01 1.40
N PHE A 546 -33.48 16.90 1.84
CA PHE A 546 -34.55 16.23 1.10
C PHE A 546 -35.56 17.21 0.53
N LYS A 547 -35.92 17.01 -0.74
CA LYS A 547 -37.12 17.65 -1.31
C LYS A 547 -38.32 16.87 -0.80
N ASN A 548 -39.13 17.49 0.04
CA ASN A 548 -40.48 16.97 0.27
C ASN A 548 -41.21 17.07 -1.07
N GLY A 549 -41.63 15.94 -1.66
CA GLY A 549 -42.14 15.85 -3.06
C GLY A 549 -43.34 16.74 -3.43
N LYS A 550 -43.73 17.68 -2.56
CA LYS A 550 -44.69 18.77 -2.80
C LYS A 550 -44.04 20.09 -3.24
N ASN A 551 -42.75 20.35 -2.93
CA ASN A 551 -42.04 21.57 -3.31
C ASN A 551 -40.87 21.28 -4.27
N LEU A 552 -40.71 22.10 -5.32
CA LEU A 552 -39.58 22.01 -6.26
C LEU A 552 -38.24 22.45 -5.65
N HIS A 553 -38.30 23.15 -4.50
CA HIS A 553 -37.17 23.71 -3.77
C HIS A 553 -36.98 23.00 -2.43
N HIS A 554 -35.73 22.87 -1.99
CA HIS A 554 -35.40 22.39 -0.65
C HIS A 554 -35.84 23.43 0.40
N GLU A 555 -36.41 22.99 1.51
CA GLU A 555 -36.74 23.89 2.62
C GLU A 555 -35.45 24.43 3.26
N MET A 556 -35.48 25.67 3.74
CA MET A 556 -34.33 26.32 4.37
C MET A 556 -34.74 26.86 5.73
N PHE A 557 -33.95 26.54 6.74
CA PHE A 557 -34.18 26.86 8.14
C PHE A 557 -33.05 27.75 8.64
N VAL A 558 -33.35 29.01 8.92
CA VAL A 558 -32.38 29.94 9.49
C VAL A 558 -32.14 29.56 10.95
N LYS A 559 -30.91 29.11 11.26
CA LYS A 559 -30.48 28.69 12.60
C LYS A 559 -29.96 29.85 13.44
N MET A 560 -29.27 30.80 12.82
CA MET A 560 -28.72 31.98 13.49
C MET A 560 -28.70 33.16 12.52
N VAL A 561 -28.87 34.37 13.06
CA VAL A 561 -28.74 35.63 12.34
C VAL A 561 -27.91 36.59 13.20
N ARG A 562 -26.93 37.26 12.61
CA ARG A 562 -26.15 38.31 13.27
C ARG A 562 -25.87 39.46 12.30
N TYR A 563 -26.05 40.69 12.75
CA TYR A 563 -25.57 41.87 12.02
C TYR A 563 -24.05 41.99 12.19
N LEU A 564 -23.33 42.26 11.10
CA LEU A 564 -21.86 42.34 11.10
C LEU A 564 -21.34 43.76 11.42
N ASN A 565 -22.24 44.73 11.54
CA ASN A 565 -21.93 46.14 11.81
C ASN A 565 -22.34 46.58 13.23
N ASP A 566 -22.64 45.63 14.13
CA ASP A 566 -22.99 45.89 15.54
C ASP A 566 -21.92 45.34 16.49
#